data_AF-A0A9D8DCJ9-F1
#
_entry.id   AF-A0A9D8DCJ9-F1
#
_cell.length_a   1.000
_cell.length_b   1.000
_cell.length_c   1.000
_cell.angle_alpha   90.00
_cell.angle_beta   90.00
_cell.angle_gamma   90.00
#
_symmetry.space_group_name_H-M   'P 1'
#
loop_
_entity.id
_entity.type
_entity.pdbx_description
1 polymer ?
#
loop_
_entity_poly.entity_id
_entity_poly.type
_entity_poly.pdbx_seq_one_letter_code
_entity_poly.pdbx_strand_id
1 'polypeptide(L)'
;MAEVCTWCGVDVEADDGYRAYELAGERRAVFCRLEHVVPWALGDAHWDAGPPTSEPPGFEPGESTCSHCGGELGDVQALLVHHRGEGRITDAFCSVDHMEAWAKAGGRWQ
;
A
#
# COMPACT_ATOMS: atom_id res chain seq x y z
N MET A 1 -17.79 -3.27 -2.45
CA MET A 1 -17.70 -4.73 -2.30
C MET A 1 -16.58 -5.00 -1.31
N ALA A 2 -16.75 -5.94 -0.38
CA ALA A 2 -15.67 -6.34 0.51
C ALA A 2 -14.58 -7.06 -0.29
N GLU A 3 -13.32 -6.74 0.00
CA GLU A 3 -12.14 -7.41 -0.54
C GLU A 3 -11.59 -8.37 0.50
N VAL A 4 -10.72 -9.30 0.11
CA VAL A 4 -10.14 -10.27 1.05
C VAL A 4 -8.71 -9.86 1.34
N CYS A 5 -8.32 -9.87 2.62
CA CYS A 5 -6.95 -9.62 3.01
C CYS A 5 -6.03 -10.67 2.38
N THR A 6 -5.09 -10.22 1.56
CA THR A 6 -4.11 -11.02 0.83
C THR A 6 -3.23 -11.87 1.75
N TRP A 7 -3.08 -11.49 3.02
CA TRP A 7 -2.32 -12.25 4.02
C TRP A 7 -3.17 -13.26 4.81
N CYS A 8 -4.24 -12.81 5.47
CA CYS A 8 -4.96 -13.63 6.45
C CYS A 8 -6.34 -14.11 5.99
N GLY A 9 -6.82 -13.68 4.82
CA GLY A 9 -8.07 -14.15 4.24
C GLY A 9 -9.35 -13.56 4.84
N VAL A 10 -9.26 -12.60 5.76
CA VAL A 10 -10.46 -11.93 6.32
C VAL A 10 -11.01 -10.88 5.36
N ASP A 11 -12.32 -10.65 5.42
CA ASP A 11 -12.96 -9.56 4.70
C ASP A 11 -12.45 -8.19 5.16
N VAL A 12 -12.25 -7.30 4.20
CA VAL A 12 -11.81 -5.92 4.35
C VAL A 12 -12.82 -5.04 3.63
N GLU A 13 -13.47 -4.15 4.37
CA GLU A 13 -14.40 -3.19 3.78
C GLU A 13 -13.66 -2.18 2.89
N ALA A 14 -14.36 -1.61 1.91
CA ALA A 14 -13.76 -0.68 0.95
C ALA A 14 -13.15 0.58 1.60
N ASP A 15 -13.68 0.97 2.77
CA ASP A 15 -13.34 2.19 3.49
C ASP A 15 -12.56 1.90 4.79
N ASP A 16 -11.99 0.70 4.95
CA ASP A 16 -11.15 0.32 6.09
C ASP A 16 -9.92 -0.47 5.64
N GLY A 17 -8.84 -0.46 6.44
CA GLY A 17 -7.62 -1.22 6.15
C GLY A 17 -6.73 -0.59 5.09
N TYR A 18 -5.92 -1.39 4.41
CA TYR A 18 -4.83 -0.95 3.55
C TYR A 18 -4.91 -1.59 2.16
N ARG A 19 -4.60 -0.82 1.12
CA ARG A 19 -4.36 -1.34 -0.23
C ARG A 19 -2.97 -0.96 -0.70
N ALA A 20 -2.19 -1.96 -1.11
CA ALA A 20 -0.95 -1.74 -1.82
C ALA A 20 -1.17 -1.78 -3.32
N TYR A 21 -0.46 -0.94 -4.08
CA TYR A 21 -0.50 -0.91 -5.53
C TYR A 21 0.91 -0.81 -6.11
N GLU A 22 1.17 -1.55 -7.19
CA GLU A 22 2.32 -1.33 -8.07
C GLU A 22 1.77 -0.85 -9.42
N LEU A 23 1.85 0.46 -9.66
CA LEU A 23 1.16 1.10 -10.80
C LEU A 23 1.72 0.65 -12.16
N ALA A 24 3.04 0.51 -12.28
CA ALA A 24 3.68 0.06 -13.51
C ALA A 24 3.34 -1.39 -13.87
N GLY A 25 3.07 -2.22 -12.86
CA GLY A 25 2.76 -3.64 -13.02
C GLY A 25 1.26 -3.96 -13.02
N GLU A 26 0.39 -2.97 -12.82
CA GLU A 26 -1.06 -3.15 -12.61
C GLU A 26 -1.36 -4.26 -11.60
N ARG A 27 -0.69 -4.19 -10.45
CA ARG A 27 -0.75 -5.17 -9.37
C ARG A 27 -1.25 -4.53 -8.09
N ARG A 28 -1.93 -5.33 -7.26
CA ARG A 28 -2.53 -4.86 -6.02
C ARG A 28 -2.52 -5.92 -4.92
N ALA A 29 -2.56 -5.49 -3.68
CA ALA A 29 -2.73 -6.34 -2.51
C ALA A 29 -3.57 -5.62 -1.45
N VAL A 30 -4.29 -6.35 -0.62
CA VAL A 30 -5.21 -5.80 0.38
C VAL A 30 -4.87 -6.32 1.77
N PHE A 31 -4.88 -5.46 2.78
CA PHE A 31 -4.55 -5.83 4.16
C PHE A 31 -5.57 -5.26 5.13
N CYS A 32 -6.07 -6.09 6.04
CA CYS A 32 -6.93 -5.61 7.13
C CYS A 32 -6.15 -4.82 8.20
N ARG A 33 -4.82 -4.97 8.26
CA ARG A 33 -3.93 -4.34 9.24
C ARG A 33 -2.57 -4.04 8.63
N LEU A 34 -1.90 -3.01 9.16
CA LEU A 34 -0.55 -2.64 8.71
C LEU A 34 0.43 -3.80 8.95
N GLU A 35 0.30 -4.48 10.09
CA GLU A 35 1.19 -5.58 10.48
C GLU A 35 1.17 -6.75 9.51
N HIS A 36 0.15 -6.87 8.65
CA HIS A 36 0.06 -7.91 7.63
C HIS A 36 0.85 -7.59 6.36
N VAL A 37 1.20 -6.32 6.13
CA VAL A 37 2.10 -5.91 5.05
C VAL A 37 3.49 -6.54 5.25
N VAL A 38 3.94 -6.60 6.52
CA VAL A 38 5.28 -7.07 6.87
C VAL A 38 5.55 -8.54 6.48
N PRO A 39 4.77 -9.54 6.96
CA PRO A 39 5.01 -10.93 6.59
C PRO A 39 4.68 -11.22 5.12
N TRP A 40 3.77 -10.46 4.51
CA TRP A 40 3.50 -10.54 3.07
C TRP A 40 4.71 -10.11 2.23
N ALA A 41 5.32 -8.97 2.56
CA ALA A 41 6.50 -8.48 1.85
C ALA A 41 7.72 -9.39 2.02
N LEU A 42 7.90 -9.98 3.21
CA LEU A 42 8.94 -10.98 3.46
C LEU A 42 8.72 -12.31 2.71
N GLY A 43 7.48 -12.61 2.32
CA GLY A 43 7.07 -13.83 1.62
C GLY A 43 6.90 -13.65 0.11
N ASP A 44 7.84 -12.96 -0.53
CA ASP A 44 7.86 -12.65 -1.98
C ASP A 44 6.78 -11.68 -2.48
N ALA A 45 6.00 -11.06 -1.58
CA ALA A 45 4.99 -10.06 -1.91
C ALA A 45 4.03 -10.54 -3.01
N HIS A 46 3.28 -11.61 -2.74
CA HIS A 46 2.35 -12.16 -3.72
C HIS A 46 1.25 -11.14 -4.07
N TRP A 47 1.31 -10.61 -5.28
CA TRP A 47 0.38 -9.63 -5.81
C TRP A 47 -0.81 -10.29 -6.51
N ASP A 48 -1.98 -9.68 -6.37
CA ASP A 48 -3.11 -9.92 -7.25
C ASP A 48 -3.00 -9.06 -8.50
N ALA A 49 -3.41 -9.62 -9.64
CA ALA A 49 -3.50 -8.86 -10.88
C ALA A 49 -4.70 -7.90 -10.82
N GLY A 50 -4.50 -6.67 -11.28
CA GLY A 50 -5.57 -5.71 -11.49
C GLY A 50 -5.14 -4.29 -11.17
N PRO A 51 -5.66 -3.31 -11.93
CA PRO A 51 -5.45 -1.90 -11.62
C PRO A 51 -6.08 -1.56 -10.26
N PRO A 52 -5.79 -0.37 -9.71
CA PRO A 52 -6.48 0.12 -8.53
C PRO A 52 -8.00 -0.01 -8.66
N THR A 53 -8.65 -0.65 -7.68
CA THR A 53 -10.11 -0.86 -7.65
C THR A 53 -10.89 0.43 -7.49
N SER A 54 -10.21 1.50 -7.11
CA SER A 54 -10.68 2.87 -7.14
C SER A 54 -9.50 3.74 -7.54
N GLU A 55 -9.74 4.80 -8.31
CA GLU A 55 -8.73 5.84 -8.52
C GLU A 55 -8.21 6.26 -7.14
N PRO A 56 -6.89 6.13 -6.84
CA PRO A 56 -6.36 6.60 -5.58
C PRO A 56 -6.54 8.12 -5.56
N PRO A 57 -7.47 8.68 -4.75
CA PRO A 57 -7.62 10.12 -4.71
C PRO A 57 -6.36 10.66 -4.02
N GLY A 58 -5.60 11.48 -4.74
CA GLY A 58 -4.45 12.16 -4.15
C GLY A 58 -3.09 11.52 -4.39
N PHE A 59 -2.87 10.71 -5.44
CA PHE A 59 -1.57 10.80 -6.10
C PHE A 59 -1.55 12.11 -6.91
N GLU A 60 -1.60 13.24 -6.20
CA GLU A 60 -1.13 14.48 -6.80
C GLU A 60 0.35 14.20 -7.13
N PRO A 61 0.84 14.56 -8.32
CA PRO A 61 2.23 14.32 -8.74
C PRO A 61 3.31 15.01 -7.86
N GLY A 62 2.98 15.41 -6.62
CA GLY A 62 3.83 16.00 -5.60
C GLY A 62 4.32 15.05 -4.50
N GLU A 63 3.80 13.82 -4.37
CA GLU A 63 4.53 12.76 -3.63
C GLU A 63 5.64 12.22 -4.55
N SER A 64 6.64 13.07 -4.80
CA SER A 64 7.83 12.72 -5.57
C SER A 64 8.90 12.07 -4.69
N THR A 65 8.60 11.78 -3.42
CA THR A 65 9.59 11.25 -2.46
C THR A 65 9.05 10.04 -1.71
N CYS A 66 9.95 9.10 -1.42
CA CYS A 66 9.63 7.91 -0.68
C CYS A 66 9.35 8.22 0.80
N SER A 67 8.21 7.78 1.32
CA SER A 67 7.81 7.95 2.72
C SER A 67 8.75 7.26 3.73
N HIS A 68 9.63 6.35 3.27
CA HIS A 68 10.64 5.71 4.11
C HIS A 68 11.98 6.45 4.11
N CYS A 69 12.58 6.69 2.93
CA CYS A 69 13.95 7.22 2.83
C CYS A 69 14.03 8.70 2.41
N GLY A 70 12.93 9.31 1.98
CA GLY A 70 12.88 10.68 1.44
C GLY A 70 13.50 10.85 0.05
N GLY A 71 13.97 9.77 -0.58
CA GLY A 71 14.55 9.79 -1.93
C GLY A 71 13.51 9.99 -3.02
N GLU A 72 13.92 10.53 -4.16
CA GLU A 72 13.03 10.83 -5.29
C GLU A 72 12.44 9.53 -5.90
N LEU A 73 11.15 9.54 -6.21
CA LEU A 73 10.43 8.41 -6.80
C LEU A 73 10.55 8.44 -8.33
N GLY A 74 11.13 7.38 -8.88
CA GLY A 74 11.17 7.13 -10.33
C GLY A 74 9.94 6.36 -10.81
N ASP A 75 10.09 5.64 -11.94
CA ASP A 75 8.98 4.90 -12.58
C ASP A 75 8.45 3.71 -11.77
N VAL A 76 9.28 3.12 -10.90
CA VAL A 76 8.86 2.02 -10.02
C VAL A 76 8.43 2.59 -8.67
N GLN A 77 7.12 2.62 -8.47
CA GLN A 77 6.50 3.07 -7.24
C GLN A 77 5.58 1.98 -6.69
N ALA A 78 5.78 1.66 -5.42
CA ALA A 78 4.79 0.95 -4.64
C ALA A 78 4.03 1.97 -3.80
N LEU A 79 2.71 1.95 -3.87
CA LEU A 79 1.83 2.80 -3.08
C LEU A 79 1.17 1.98 -1.99
N LEU A 80 0.98 2.55 -0.82
CA LEU A 80 0.12 2.01 0.22
C LEU A 80 -0.92 3.06 0.59
N VAL A 81 -2.19 2.70 0.42
CA VAL A 81 -3.31 3.57 0.76
C VAL A 81 -3.98 3.03 2.02
N HIS A 82 -3.98 3.82 3.09
CA HIS A 82 -4.70 3.53 4.32
C HIS A 82 -6.07 4.19 4.28
N HIS A 83 -7.11 3.38 4.44
CA HIS A 83 -8.50 3.81 4.51
C HIS A 83 -8.96 3.83 5.98
N ARG A 84 -9.58 4.93 6.40
CA ARG A 84 -10.20 5.07 7.73
C ARG A 84 -11.52 5.83 7.59
N GLY A 85 -12.60 5.08 7.29
CA GLY A 85 -13.85 5.67 6.85
C GLY A 85 -13.64 6.41 5.52
N GLU A 86 -14.16 7.63 5.42
CA GLU A 86 -14.01 8.44 4.20
C GLU A 86 -12.57 8.98 4.01
N GLY A 87 -11.74 8.95 5.07
CA GLY A 87 -10.36 9.41 5.02
C GLY A 87 -9.45 8.41 4.32
N ARG A 88 -8.62 8.90 3.40
CA ARG A 88 -7.60 8.12 2.70
C ARG A 88 -6.24 8.81 2.83
N ILE A 89 -5.24 8.05 3.23
CA ILE A 89 -3.85 8.51 3.36
C ILE A 89 -3.01 7.66 2.42
N THR A 90 -2.26 8.31 1.53
CA THR A 90 -1.37 7.63 0.59
C THR A 90 0.07 7.75 1.07
N ASP A 91 0.80 6.64 0.96
CA ASP A 91 2.22 6.56 1.20
C ASP A 91 2.91 5.95 -0.01
N ALA A 92 3.98 6.59 -0.47
CA ALA A 92 4.68 6.20 -1.69
C ALA A 92 6.09 5.68 -1.37
N PHE A 93 6.51 4.61 -2.07
CA PHE A 93 7.75 3.90 -1.78
C PHE A 93 8.53 3.57 -3.05
N CYS A 94 9.86 3.66 -2.97
CA CYS A 94 10.77 3.23 -4.04
C CYS A 94 10.66 1.73 -4.33
N SER A 95 10.26 0.94 -3.34
CA SER A 95 10.18 -0.52 -3.42
C SER A 95 9.27 -1.10 -2.33
N VAL A 96 8.92 -2.38 -2.49
CA VAL A 96 8.24 -3.15 -1.44
C VAL A 96 9.11 -3.27 -0.18
N ASP A 97 10.44 -3.34 -0.30
CA ASP A 97 11.34 -3.38 0.86
C ASP A 97 11.24 -2.11 1.71
N HIS A 98 11.12 -0.94 1.07
CA HIS A 98 10.93 0.31 1.80
C HIS A 98 9.54 0.40 2.45
N MET A 99 8.50 -0.11 1.77
CA MET A 99 7.17 -0.24 2.35
C MET A 99 7.17 -1.16 3.57
N GLU A 100 7.88 -2.28 3.47
CA GLU A 100 8.05 -3.27 4.54
C GLU A 100 8.77 -2.67 5.75
N ALA A 101 9.90 -2.00 5.54
CA ALA A 101 10.66 -1.35 6.59
C ALA A 101 9.85 -0.25 7.30
N TRP A 102 9.08 0.52 6.53
CA TRP A 102 8.17 1.53 7.05
C TRP A 102 7.01 0.91 7.85
N ALA A 103 6.41 -0.17 7.36
CA ALA A 103 5.34 -0.88 8.05
C ALA A 103 5.84 -1.52 9.36
N LYS A 104 7.06 -2.09 9.35
CA LYS A 104 7.74 -2.60 10.55
C LYS A 104 7.96 -1.52 11.61
N ALA A 105 8.20 -0.28 11.19
CA ALA A 105 8.34 0.87 12.09
C ALA A 105 6.99 1.38 12.65
N GLY A 106 5.86 0.79 12.24
CA GLY A 106 4.52 1.17 12.69
C GLY A 106 3.85 2.23 11.81
N GLY A 107 4.40 2.53 10.62
CA GLY A 107 3.87 3.52 9.71
C GLY A 107 4.26 4.96 10.06
N ARG A 108 3.54 5.97 9.51
CA ARG A 108 3.75 7.37 9.90
C ARG A 108 3.32 7.57 11.36
N TRP A 109 4.29 7.76 12.25
CA TRP A 109 4.09 8.45 13.53
C TRP A 109 4.12 9.96 13.26
N GLN A 110 2.96 10.57 13.02
CA GLN A 110 2.78 12.03 13.10
C GLN A 110 1.53 12.34 13.91
#